data_AF-A0A5B1CIZ4-F1
#
_entry.id   AF-A0A5B1CIZ4-F1
#
_cell.length_a   1.000
_cell.length_b   1.000
_cell.length_c   1.000
_cell.angle_alpha   90.00
_cell.angle_beta   90.00
_cell.angle_gamma   90.00
#
_symmetry.space_group_name_H-M   'P 1'
#
loop_
_entity.id
_entity.type
_entity.pdbx_description
1 polymer ?
#
loop_
_entity_poly.entity_id
_entity_poly.type
_entity_poly.pdbx_seq_one_letter_code
_entity_poly.pdbx_strand_id
1 'polypeptide(L)'
;MHSVVIDQPYQFVPPYHGRLWPSALQRLIRRQLRREYGIESLHFENLDRLRDSMSAGHSVLLAPNHCRPTDPAIVNELCRQVGVVPFTMASWHIFMQSKWQRFLLRRLGAFSVYREGLDRQSLQAAIDILQAGKRPLVVFPEGVITRTNDRLIAMMEGVSFIARSAAKKRAAKKDSSTNQTSSSGGKVVVHPIAIRYHFHGDIEEAIHQTLDQIEQRLSWQPRRDADIRDRIRRVGETLLGLKEMEYFGEVHQGEIAPRVANLLDGILLPLEREWLGEPGEGNVVARVKRLRTEILQDMINGDIDETERSRRWRHLADMYIAQQISHYPPDYIRSDPTPERLLETIERFEEDLTDQCRIHRPMSATIQVGEAIEVSPKRTRGSDEDPVMTAVNRQMHEMLEIEFPAAVEVNMPMANSDG
;
A
#
# COMPACT_ATOMS: atom_id res chain seq x y z
N MET A 1 -16.99 4.65 10.63
CA MET A 1 -15.56 4.38 10.85
C MET A 1 -15.34 2.88 10.81
N HIS A 2 -14.71 2.37 9.75
CA HIS A 2 -14.08 1.06 9.86
C HIS A 2 -13.11 1.09 11.05
N SER A 3 -13.13 0.09 11.92
CA SER A 3 -12.12 -0.05 12.98
C SER A 3 -10.77 -0.40 12.32
N VAL A 4 -10.04 0.64 11.90
CA VAL A 4 -8.74 0.52 11.23
C VAL A 4 -7.66 0.00 12.17
N VAL A 5 -7.92 0.11 13.47
CA VAL A 5 -7.12 -0.50 14.53
C VAL A 5 -7.95 -1.60 15.19
N ILE A 6 -7.33 -2.75 15.44
CA ILE A 6 -7.85 -3.80 16.31
C ILE A 6 -7.00 -3.81 17.57
N ASP A 7 -7.64 -3.60 18.72
CA ASP A 7 -7.03 -3.62 20.06
C ASP A 7 -6.95 -5.03 20.65
N GLN A 8 -7.13 -6.06 19.82
CA GLN A 8 -6.96 -7.45 20.20
C GLN A 8 -5.50 -7.89 20.04
N PRO A 9 -5.02 -8.80 20.89
CA PRO A 9 -3.67 -9.34 20.76
C PRO A 9 -3.53 -10.05 19.41
N TYR A 10 -2.51 -9.65 18.67
CA TYR A 10 -2.23 -10.19 17.37
C TYR A 10 -2.08 -11.72 17.40
N GLN A 11 -2.88 -12.41 16.58
CA GLN A 11 -2.77 -13.85 16.37
C GLN A 11 -2.40 -14.15 14.92
N PHE A 12 -1.18 -14.64 14.73
CA PHE A 12 -0.68 -15.03 13.43
C PHE A 12 -1.59 -16.06 12.75
N VAL A 13 -1.99 -15.77 11.51
CA VAL A 13 -2.79 -16.62 10.66
C VAL A 13 -1.87 -17.21 9.59
N PRO A 14 -1.46 -18.48 9.72
CA PRO A 14 -0.45 -19.06 8.83
C PRO A 14 -1.01 -19.34 7.43
N PRO A 15 -0.12 -19.35 6.42
CA PRO A 15 -0.49 -19.63 5.03
C PRO A 15 -1.01 -21.06 4.87
N TYR A 16 -1.91 -21.26 3.90
CA TYR A 16 -2.31 -22.60 3.46
C TYR A 16 -1.38 -23.10 2.35
N HIS A 17 -0.57 -24.11 2.66
CA HIS A 17 0.45 -24.61 1.73
C HIS A 17 -0.07 -25.47 0.57
N GLY A 18 -1.30 -26.00 0.67
CA GLY A 18 -1.91 -26.80 -0.40
C GLY A 18 -2.15 -26.00 -1.68
N ARG A 19 -2.08 -26.67 -2.84
CA ARG A 19 -2.22 -26.03 -4.17
C ARG A 19 -3.62 -26.16 -4.78
N LEU A 20 -4.40 -27.17 -4.39
CA LEU A 20 -5.70 -27.47 -4.99
C LEU A 20 -6.70 -26.32 -4.83
N TRP A 21 -6.87 -25.84 -3.60
CA TRP A 21 -7.77 -24.74 -3.29
C TRP A 21 -7.38 -23.42 -3.97
N PRO A 22 -6.13 -22.92 -3.85
CA PRO A 22 -5.73 -21.71 -4.55
C PRO A 22 -5.95 -21.81 -6.06
N SER A 23 -5.60 -22.95 -6.67
CA SER A 23 -5.74 -23.15 -8.12
C SER A 23 -7.21 -23.16 -8.59
N ALA A 24 -8.11 -23.71 -7.77
CA ALA A 24 -9.54 -23.72 -8.07
C ALA A 24 -10.15 -22.31 -7.90
N LEU A 25 -9.89 -21.65 -6.77
CA LEU A 25 -10.43 -20.34 -6.46
C LEU A 25 -9.90 -19.24 -7.40
N GLN A 26 -8.65 -19.36 -7.86
CA GLN A 26 -8.06 -18.49 -8.87
C GLN A 26 -8.91 -18.32 -10.13
N ARG A 27 -9.60 -19.38 -10.56
CA ARG A 27 -10.43 -19.34 -11.77
C ARG A 27 -11.66 -18.42 -11.63
N LEU A 28 -12.05 -18.11 -10.40
CA LEU A 28 -13.19 -17.24 -10.09
C LEU A 28 -12.78 -15.76 -10.01
N ILE A 29 -11.49 -15.47 -9.82
CA ILE A 29 -10.98 -14.12 -9.60
C ILE A 29 -11.38 -13.17 -10.73
N ARG A 30 -11.20 -13.57 -11.99
CA ARG A 30 -11.57 -12.71 -13.13
C ARG A 30 -13.06 -12.34 -13.15
N ARG A 31 -13.94 -13.27 -12.75
CA ARG A 31 -15.39 -13.01 -12.62
C ARG A 31 -15.67 -12.07 -11.45
N GLN A 32 -14.95 -12.26 -10.34
CA GLN A 32 -15.05 -11.41 -9.16
C GLN A 32 -14.61 -9.97 -9.47
N LEU A 33 -13.44 -9.78 -10.10
CA LEU A 33 -12.90 -8.48 -10.54
C LEU A 33 -13.92 -7.71 -11.39
N ARG A 34 -14.55 -8.38 -12.36
CA ARG A 34 -15.59 -7.76 -13.18
C ARG A 34 -16.84 -7.37 -12.39
N ARG A 35 -17.34 -8.26 -11.53
CA ARG A 35 -18.62 -8.07 -10.83
C ARG A 35 -18.52 -7.06 -9.69
N GLU A 36 -17.49 -7.18 -8.87
CA GLU A 36 -17.32 -6.45 -7.61
C GLU A 36 -16.50 -5.18 -7.78
N TYR A 37 -15.74 -5.03 -8.87
CA TYR A 37 -14.83 -3.90 -9.04
C TYR A 37 -14.88 -3.26 -10.42
N GLY A 38 -15.77 -3.73 -11.31
CA GLY A 38 -15.94 -3.13 -12.64
C GLY A 38 -14.74 -3.30 -13.59
N ILE A 39 -13.78 -4.17 -13.24
CA ILE A 39 -12.58 -4.43 -14.05
C ILE A 39 -12.93 -5.47 -15.11
N GLU A 40 -13.20 -5.01 -16.33
CA GLU A 40 -13.74 -5.83 -17.41
C GLU A 40 -12.65 -6.55 -18.22
N SER A 41 -11.49 -5.92 -18.38
CA SER A 41 -10.32 -6.43 -19.08
C SER A 41 -9.02 -6.24 -18.28
N LEU A 42 -8.07 -7.14 -18.51
CA LEU A 42 -6.72 -7.10 -17.95
C LEU A 42 -5.73 -7.34 -19.09
N HIS A 43 -4.73 -6.48 -19.20
CA HIS A 43 -3.68 -6.54 -20.20
C HIS A 43 -2.37 -6.89 -19.50
N PHE A 44 -1.70 -7.95 -19.96
CA PHE A 44 -0.48 -8.45 -19.32
C PHE A 44 0.71 -8.28 -20.25
N GLU A 45 1.76 -7.67 -19.73
CA GLU A 45 3.00 -7.43 -20.45
C GLU A 45 4.17 -8.15 -19.79
N ASN A 46 5.08 -8.65 -20.61
CA ASN A 46 6.33 -9.30 -20.20
C ASN A 46 6.14 -10.51 -19.25
N LEU A 47 5.05 -11.28 -19.44
CA LEU A 47 4.77 -12.49 -18.64
C LEU A 47 5.88 -13.55 -18.73
N ASP A 48 6.58 -13.58 -19.86
CA ASP A 48 7.76 -14.41 -20.12
C ASP A 48 8.83 -14.22 -19.04
N ARG A 49 9.12 -12.99 -18.59
CA ARG A 49 10.10 -12.73 -17.51
C ARG A 49 9.81 -13.53 -16.24
N LEU A 50 8.55 -13.58 -15.82
CA LEU A 50 8.14 -14.37 -14.66
C LEU A 50 8.16 -15.88 -14.97
N ARG A 51 7.73 -16.30 -16.16
CA ARG A 51 7.81 -17.72 -16.58
C ARG A 51 9.26 -18.21 -16.59
N ASP A 52 10.19 -17.41 -17.06
CA ASP A 52 11.60 -17.73 -17.18
C ASP A 52 12.22 -17.91 -15.79
N SER A 53 11.99 -16.98 -14.86
CA SER A 53 12.40 -17.15 -13.46
C SER A 53 11.83 -18.41 -12.81
N MET A 54 10.55 -18.70 -13.04
CA MET A 54 9.92 -19.91 -12.51
C MET A 54 10.50 -21.19 -13.14
N SER A 55 10.76 -21.19 -14.46
CA SER A 55 11.34 -22.33 -15.18
C SER A 55 12.80 -22.60 -14.79
N ALA A 56 13.57 -21.53 -14.51
CA ALA A 56 14.92 -21.59 -13.98
C ALA A 56 14.99 -22.02 -12.49
N GLY A 57 13.85 -22.39 -11.89
CA GLY A 57 13.75 -22.83 -10.51
C GLY A 57 14.13 -21.76 -9.49
N HIS A 58 14.02 -20.48 -9.86
CA HIS A 58 14.29 -19.37 -8.96
C HIS A 58 13.18 -19.27 -7.90
N SER A 59 13.55 -18.77 -6.74
CA SER A 59 12.59 -18.37 -5.72
C SER A 59 12.19 -16.91 -5.96
N VAL A 60 10.91 -16.68 -6.18
CA VAL A 60 10.40 -15.41 -6.69
C VAL A 60 9.64 -14.64 -5.61
N LEU A 61 10.02 -13.40 -5.38
CA LEU A 61 9.20 -12.39 -4.71
C LEU A 61 8.64 -11.43 -5.76
N LEU A 62 7.34 -11.14 -5.69
CA LEU A 62 6.66 -10.13 -6.50
C LEU A 62 6.44 -8.86 -5.65
N ALA A 63 6.86 -7.72 -6.16
CA ALA A 63 6.78 -6.42 -5.50
C ALA A 63 5.88 -5.45 -6.30
N PRO A 64 4.55 -5.59 -6.22
CA PRO A 64 3.59 -4.73 -6.91
C PRO A 64 3.40 -3.35 -6.24
N ASN A 65 3.09 -2.30 -7.02
CA ASN A 65 2.49 -1.08 -6.45
C ASN A 65 1.10 -1.36 -5.86
N HIS A 66 0.61 -0.49 -4.97
CA HIS A 66 -0.64 -0.69 -4.24
C HIS A 66 -1.64 0.47 -4.37
N CYS A 67 -2.19 0.65 -5.57
CA CYS A 67 -3.17 1.71 -5.84
C CYS A 67 -4.58 1.39 -5.31
N ARG A 68 -5.07 0.14 -5.39
CA ARG A 68 -6.48 -0.20 -5.11
C ARG A 68 -6.62 -1.46 -4.23
N PRO A 69 -7.74 -1.63 -3.50
CA PRO A 69 -8.00 -2.85 -2.72
C PRO A 69 -7.97 -4.16 -3.55
N THR A 70 -8.14 -4.05 -4.86
CA THR A 70 -8.15 -5.16 -5.83
C THR A 70 -6.79 -5.68 -6.24
N ASP A 71 -5.71 -4.96 -5.97
CA ASP A 71 -4.38 -5.32 -6.47
C ASP A 71 -3.96 -6.75 -6.10
N PRO A 72 -4.23 -7.28 -4.89
CA PRO A 72 -3.93 -8.67 -4.56
C PRO A 72 -4.62 -9.67 -5.50
N ALA A 73 -5.86 -9.38 -5.92
CA ALA A 73 -6.60 -10.23 -6.85
C ALA A 73 -6.04 -10.12 -8.28
N ILE A 74 -5.61 -8.93 -8.71
CA ILE A 74 -4.95 -8.73 -10.01
C ILE A 74 -3.63 -9.51 -10.08
N VAL A 75 -2.78 -9.41 -9.06
CA VAL A 75 -1.49 -10.15 -9.00
C VAL A 75 -1.74 -11.66 -8.93
N ASN A 76 -2.84 -12.08 -8.31
CA ASN A 76 -3.23 -13.48 -8.28
C ASN A 76 -3.66 -13.99 -9.68
N GLU A 77 -4.40 -13.19 -10.44
CA GLU A 77 -4.72 -13.46 -11.83
C GLU A 77 -3.48 -13.46 -12.73
N LEU A 78 -2.53 -12.53 -12.54
CA LEU A 78 -1.21 -12.53 -13.19
C LEU A 78 -0.50 -13.88 -12.97
N CYS A 79 -0.42 -14.34 -11.72
CA CYS A 79 0.17 -15.63 -11.39
C CYS A 79 -0.56 -16.80 -12.08
N ARG A 80 -1.90 -16.74 -12.17
CA ARG A 80 -2.70 -17.75 -12.87
C ARG A 80 -2.34 -17.85 -14.36
N GLN A 81 -2.04 -16.72 -15.02
CA GLN A 81 -1.61 -16.67 -16.43
C GLN A 81 -0.22 -17.28 -16.68
N VAL A 82 0.60 -17.36 -15.63
CA VAL A 82 1.91 -18.03 -15.61
C VAL A 82 1.77 -19.50 -15.15
N GLY A 83 0.59 -19.92 -14.69
CA GLY A 83 0.34 -21.28 -14.21
C GLY A 83 0.80 -21.53 -12.76
N VAL A 84 0.91 -20.46 -11.96
CA VAL A 84 1.40 -20.53 -10.57
C VAL A 84 0.40 -19.93 -9.59
N VAL A 85 0.53 -20.34 -8.32
CA VAL A 85 -0.31 -19.86 -7.21
C VAL A 85 0.55 -19.09 -6.21
N PRO A 86 0.28 -17.80 -5.94
CA PRO A 86 1.11 -17.01 -5.03
C PRO A 86 0.76 -17.28 -3.56
N PHE A 87 1.70 -16.97 -2.68
CA PHE A 87 1.39 -16.57 -1.30
C PHE A 87 1.35 -15.05 -1.23
N THR A 88 0.53 -14.50 -0.34
CA THR A 88 0.37 -13.04 -0.23
C THR A 88 0.37 -12.62 1.23
N MET A 89 1.21 -11.64 1.57
CA MET A 89 1.18 -11.00 2.87
C MET A 89 0.02 -10.01 2.92
N ALA A 90 -0.85 -10.11 3.92
CA ALA A 90 -1.98 -9.22 4.06
C ALA A 90 -2.20 -8.81 5.53
N SER A 91 -2.68 -7.59 5.76
CA SER A 91 -2.87 -7.07 7.12
C SER A 91 -3.77 -7.97 7.94
N TRP A 92 -3.43 -8.22 9.20
CA TRP A 92 -4.23 -9.05 10.10
C TRP A 92 -5.71 -8.65 10.17
N HIS A 93 -6.01 -7.35 10.07
CA HIS A 93 -7.36 -6.79 10.10
C HIS A 93 -8.33 -7.46 9.13
N ILE A 94 -7.89 -7.81 7.91
CA ILE A 94 -8.78 -8.44 6.92
C ILE A 94 -9.18 -9.88 7.29
N PHE A 95 -8.41 -10.53 8.15
CA PHE A 95 -8.72 -11.88 8.63
C PHE A 95 -9.71 -11.88 9.80
N MET A 96 -9.93 -10.73 10.44
CA MET A 96 -10.81 -10.60 11.61
C MET A 96 -12.26 -10.23 11.23
N GLN A 97 -12.50 -9.79 9.99
CA GLN A 97 -13.83 -9.41 9.50
C GLN A 97 -14.86 -10.56 9.59
N SER A 98 -14.49 -11.78 9.22
CA SER A 98 -15.35 -12.97 9.43
C SER A 98 -14.57 -14.29 9.35
N LYS A 99 -15.12 -15.35 9.97
CA LYS A 99 -14.55 -16.72 9.88
C LYS A 99 -14.50 -17.23 8.44
N TRP A 100 -15.53 -16.93 7.64
CA TRP A 100 -15.60 -17.32 6.22
C TRP A 100 -14.54 -16.61 5.37
N GLN A 101 -14.35 -15.31 5.57
CA GLN A 101 -13.32 -14.55 4.88
C GLN A 101 -11.92 -15.02 5.29
N ARG A 102 -11.67 -15.23 6.59
CA ARG A 102 -10.41 -15.84 7.07
C ARG A 102 -10.13 -17.17 6.40
N PHE A 103 -11.14 -18.03 6.27
CA PHE A 103 -11.01 -19.31 5.57
C PHE A 103 -10.65 -19.09 4.09
N LEU A 104 -11.41 -18.25 3.38
CA LEU A 104 -11.22 -18.01 1.94
C LEU A 104 -9.85 -17.39 1.63
N LEU A 105 -9.45 -16.35 2.37
CA LEU A 105 -8.15 -15.68 2.21
C LEU A 105 -6.98 -16.64 2.36
N ARG A 106 -7.01 -17.49 3.41
CA ARG A 106 -5.99 -18.53 3.58
C ARG A 106 -5.96 -19.48 2.39
N ARG A 107 -7.12 -19.92 1.91
CA ARG A 107 -7.24 -20.82 0.74
C ARG A 107 -6.84 -20.17 -0.58
N LEU A 108 -6.82 -18.84 -0.67
CA LEU A 108 -6.23 -18.09 -1.77
C LEU A 108 -4.72 -17.90 -1.66
N GLY A 109 -4.11 -18.30 -0.53
CA GLY A 109 -2.67 -18.19 -0.27
C GLY A 109 -2.27 -17.01 0.61
N ALA A 110 -3.22 -16.25 1.16
CA ALA A 110 -2.91 -15.14 2.05
C ALA A 110 -2.53 -15.62 3.46
N PHE A 111 -1.64 -14.89 4.12
CA PHE A 111 -1.31 -15.03 5.54
C PHE A 111 -1.18 -13.66 6.20
N SER A 112 -1.39 -13.61 7.52
CA SER A 112 -1.45 -12.33 8.22
C SER A 112 -0.07 -11.72 8.45
N VAL A 113 -0.01 -10.40 8.41
CA VAL A 113 1.05 -9.58 8.96
C VAL A 113 0.46 -8.52 9.88
N TYR A 114 1.10 -8.31 11.03
CA TYR A 114 0.83 -7.17 11.90
C TYR A 114 1.67 -5.98 11.44
N ARG A 115 1.02 -4.89 11.02
CA ARG A 115 1.70 -3.73 10.41
C ARG A 115 2.17 -2.72 11.45
N GLU A 116 1.62 -2.82 12.66
CA GLU A 116 1.73 -1.85 13.73
C GLU A 116 2.88 -2.15 14.71
N GLY A 117 3.55 -3.30 14.56
CA GLY A 117 4.65 -3.71 15.42
C GLY A 117 5.57 -4.78 14.82
N LEU A 118 6.46 -5.33 15.64
CA LEU A 118 7.43 -6.34 15.24
C LEU A 118 6.79 -7.73 15.11
N ASP A 119 6.34 -8.08 13.91
CA ASP A 119 5.80 -9.40 13.60
C ASP A 119 6.89 -10.39 13.14
N ARG A 120 7.62 -10.94 14.11
CA ARG A 120 8.67 -11.93 13.82
C ARG A 120 8.11 -13.18 13.15
N GLN A 121 6.87 -13.59 13.45
CA GLN A 121 6.29 -14.82 12.92
C GLN A 121 5.95 -14.70 11.44
N SER A 122 5.31 -13.61 11.01
CA SER A 122 5.00 -13.42 9.58
C SER A 122 6.25 -13.19 8.75
N LEU A 123 7.24 -12.44 9.26
CA LEU A 123 8.55 -12.29 8.62
C LEU A 123 9.24 -13.64 8.45
N GLN A 124 9.23 -14.47 9.50
CA GLN A 124 9.82 -15.80 9.43
C GLN A 124 9.11 -16.70 8.41
N ALA A 125 7.77 -16.66 8.37
CA ALA A 125 6.97 -17.39 7.38
C ALA A 125 7.27 -16.94 5.93
N ALA A 126 7.40 -15.63 5.70
CA ALA A 126 7.75 -15.06 4.40
C ALA A 126 9.15 -15.54 3.95
N ILE A 127 10.13 -15.50 4.84
CA ILE A 127 11.49 -16.01 4.60
C ILE A 127 11.47 -17.50 4.27
N ASP A 128 10.67 -18.30 5.00
CA ASP A 128 10.61 -19.75 4.79
C ASP A 128 9.89 -20.13 3.49
N ILE A 129 8.87 -19.36 3.08
CA ILE A 129 8.23 -19.48 1.76
C ILE A 129 9.26 -19.29 0.64
N LEU A 130 10.03 -18.20 0.68
CA LEU A 130 11.07 -17.94 -0.32
C LEU A 130 12.25 -18.91 -0.18
N GLN A 131 12.58 -19.36 1.02
CA GLN A 131 13.62 -20.38 1.18
C GLN A 131 13.20 -21.67 0.48
N ALA A 132 11.94 -22.08 0.63
CA ALA A 132 11.40 -23.26 -0.04
C ALA A 132 11.31 -23.11 -1.56
N GLY A 133 11.06 -21.90 -2.07
CA GLY A 133 11.05 -21.60 -3.51
C GLY A 133 9.98 -22.35 -4.30
N LYS A 134 8.87 -22.75 -3.66
CA LYS A 134 7.82 -23.59 -4.29
C LYS A 134 6.75 -22.80 -5.01
N ARG A 135 6.51 -21.55 -4.59
CA ARG A 135 5.43 -20.65 -5.02
C ARG A 135 5.93 -19.21 -4.84
N PRO A 136 5.55 -18.26 -5.72
CA PRO A 136 5.95 -16.87 -5.56
C PRO A 136 5.34 -16.27 -4.29
N LEU A 137 6.04 -15.32 -3.67
CA LEU A 137 5.55 -14.53 -2.55
C LEU A 137 5.23 -13.11 -3.02
N VAL A 138 4.04 -12.61 -2.74
CA VAL A 138 3.61 -11.25 -3.05
C VAL A 138 3.72 -10.39 -1.79
N VAL A 139 4.46 -9.27 -1.91
CA VAL A 139 4.62 -8.26 -0.86
C VAL A 139 4.47 -6.88 -1.49
N PHE A 140 3.48 -6.10 -1.05
CA PHE A 140 3.29 -4.72 -1.48
C PHE A 140 4.28 -3.81 -0.71
N PRO A 141 5.30 -3.23 -1.37
CA PRO A 141 6.33 -2.46 -0.69
C PRO A 141 5.81 -1.12 -0.14
N GLU A 142 4.71 -0.58 -0.67
CA GLU A 142 4.07 0.65 -0.15
C GLU A 142 3.41 0.45 1.23
N GLY A 143 2.98 -0.78 1.55
CA GLY A 143 2.38 -1.13 2.85
C GLY A 143 0.96 -0.60 3.11
N VAL A 144 0.48 0.33 2.29
CA VAL A 144 -0.84 0.96 2.33
C VAL A 144 -1.43 1.08 0.93
N ILE A 145 -2.75 1.25 0.83
CA ILE A 145 -3.43 1.54 -0.43
C ILE A 145 -3.37 3.05 -0.65
N THR A 146 -2.79 3.49 -1.75
CA THR A 146 -2.53 4.91 -2.01
C THR A 146 -3.66 5.63 -2.72
N ARG A 147 -4.51 4.91 -3.47
CA ARG A 147 -5.54 5.50 -4.35
C ARG A 147 -4.93 6.48 -5.37
N THR A 148 -3.72 6.21 -5.82
CA THR A 148 -3.04 6.99 -6.87
C THR A 148 -2.46 6.06 -7.92
N ASN A 149 -2.99 6.12 -9.13
CA ASN A 149 -2.65 5.21 -10.22
C ASN A 149 -1.25 5.43 -10.80
N ASP A 150 -0.76 6.66 -10.71
CA ASP A 150 0.46 7.13 -11.36
C ASP A 150 1.35 7.94 -10.39
N ARG A 151 1.30 7.57 -9.11
CA ARG A 151 2.22 8.08 -8.09
C ARG A 151 2.61 6.95 -7.16
N LEU A 152 3.91 6.84 -6.89
CA LEU A 152 4.46 5.92 -5.91
C LEU A 152 4.78 6.68 -4.63
N ILE A 153 4.53 6.04 -3.48
CA ILE A 153 5.03 6.52 -2.19
C ILE A 153 6.35 5.82 -1.83
N ALA A 154 6.98 6.29 -0.76
CA ALA A 154 8.20 5.68 -0.25
C ALA A 154 7.99 4.18 0.03
N MET A 155 8.81 3.35 -0.61
CA MET A 155 8.76 1.90 -0.47
C MET A 155 9.48 1.44 0.80
N MET A 156 8.89 0.47 1.49
CA MET A 156 9.45 -0.12 2.71
C MET A 156 10.56 -1.14 2.40
N GLU A 157 11.60 -1.18 3.22
CA GLU A 157 12.74 -2.12 3.09
C GLU A 157 12.39 -3.60 3.37
N GLY A 158 11.16 -3.90 3.79
CA GLY A 158 10.74 -5.27 4.13
C GLY A 158 10.96 -6.27 2.98
N VAL A 159 10.82 -5.82 1.73
CA VAL A 159 11.04 -6.64 0.53
C VAL A 159 12.49 -7.12 0.43
N SER A 160 13.46 -6.20 0.45
CA SER A 160 14.88 -6.55 0.34
C SER A 160 15.35 -7.38 1.54
N PHE A 161 14.87 -7.08 2.74
CA PHE A 161 15.18 -7.84 3.95
C PHE A 161 14.72 -9.30 3.86
N ILE A 162 13.45 -9.54 3.50
CA ILE A 162 12.87 -10.89 3.38
C ILE A 162 13.62 -11.67 2.30
N ALA A 163 13.83 -11.06 1.13
CA ALA A 163 14.50 -11.71 0.00
C ALA A 163 15.95 -12.06 0.31
N ARG A 164 16.72 -11.15 0.91
CA ARG A 164 18.13 -11.38 1.29
C ARG A 164 18.27 -12.44 2.37
N SER A 165 17.39 -12.42 3.36
CA SER A 165 17.37 -13.45 4.42
C SER A 165 17.10 -14.84 3.84
N ALA A 166 16.16 -14.95 2.89
CA ALA A 166 15.89 -16.19 2.17
C ALA A 166 17.08 -16.62 1.30
N ALA A 167 17.74 -15.68 0.60
CA ALA A 167 18.92 -15.95 -0.21
C ALA A 167 20.07 -16.52 0.63
N LYS A 168 20.33 -15.92 1.80
CA LYS A 168 21.34 -16.40 2.76
C LYS A 168 21.03 -17.82 3.24
N LYS A 169 19.77 -18.10 3.62
CA LYS A 169 19.34 -19.44 4.06
C LYS A 169 19.43 -20.50 2.94
N ARG A 170 19.19 -20.11 1.68
CA ARG A 170 19.34 -21.02 0.52
C ARG A 170 20.81 -21.28 0.20
N ALA A 171 21.68 -20.29 0.29
CA ALA A 171 23.12 -20.45 0.11
C ALA A 171 23.72 -21.40 1.15
N ALA A 172 23.42 -21.20 2.44
CA ALA A 172 23.92 -22.06 3.52
C ALA A 172 23.51 -23.54 3.37
N LYS A 173 22.29 -23.82 2.87
CA LYS A 173 21.84 -25.20 2.60
C LYS A 173 22.61 -25.88 1.47
N LYS A 174 23.04 -25.11 0.45
CA LYS A 174 23.89 -25.65 -0.64
C LYS A 174 25.26 -26.04 -0.09
N ASP A 175 25.87 -25.19 0.72
CA ASP A 175 27.20 -25.45 1.30
C ASP A 175 27.21 -26.68 2.23
N SER A 176 26.09 -26.97 2.90
CA SER A 176 25.94 -28.14 3.80
C SER A 176 25.57 -29.47 3.11
N SER A 177 25.21 -29.46 1.82
CA SER A 177 24.72 -30.64 1.10
C SER A 177 25.70 -31.09 0.00
N THR A 178 26.91 -31.48 0.40
CA THR A 178 28.00 -31.89 -0.50
C THR A 178 27.75 -33.22 -1.24
N ASN A 179 26.59 -33.87 -1.13
CA ASN A 179 26.38 -35.19 -1.73
C ASN A 179 24.92 -35.56 -2.07
N GLN A 180 24.10 -34.61 -2.57
CA GLN A 180 22.80 -35.00 -3.14
C GLN A 180 22.37 -34.12 -4.31
N THR A 181 22.28 -34.77 -5.46
CA THR A 181 21.74 -34.34 -6.75
C THR A 181 20.25 -34.00 -6.64
N SER A 182 19.90 -32.95 -5.91
CA SER A 182 18.55 -32.37 -5.90
C SER A 182 18.63 -30.99 -6.53
N SER A 183 18.35 -30.96 -7.82
CA SER A 183 18.22 -29.79 -8.68
C SER A 183 17.20 -28.78 -8.17
N SER A 184 17.65 -27.74 -7.47
CA SER A 184 17.13 -26.39 -7.72
C SER A 184 18.21 -25.37 -7.34
N GLY A 185 19.20 -25.21 -8.24
CA GLY A 185 20.26 -24.21 -8.12
C GLY A 185 19.77 -22.76 -8.18
N GLY A 186 18.47 -22.52 -8.37
CA GLY A 186 17.90 -21.20 -8.60
C GLY A 186 18.13 -20.19 -7.48
N LYS A 187 18.31 -18.94 -7.91
CA LYS A 187 18.57 -17.74 -7.12
C LYS A 187 17.30 -17.27 -6.42
N VAL A 188 17.42 -16.28 -5.53
CA VAL A 188 16.26 -15.49 -5.08
C VAL A 188 16.20 -14.25 -5.95
N VAL A 189 15.06 -14.00 -6.58
CA VAL A 189 14.84 -12.83 -7.44
C VAL A 189 13.60 -12.06 -7.00
N VAL A 190 13.63 -10.74 -7.19
CA VAL A 190 12.48 -9.85 -7.02
C VAL A 190 12.03 -9.37 -8.39
N HIS A 191 10.75 -9.55 -8.70
CA HIS A 191 10.12 -8.91 -9.86
C HIS A 191 9.25 -7.74 -9.38
N PRO A 192 9.59 -6.49 -9.76
CA PRO A 192 8.66 -5.37 -9.66
C PRO A 192 7.42 -5.63 -10.54
N ILE A 193 6.23 -5.29 -10.07
CA ILE A 193 4.98 -5.45 -10.84
C ILE A 193 4.26 -4.11 -10.91
N ALA A 194 4.25 -3.47 -12.09
CA ALA A 194 3.50 -2.24 -12.29
C ALA A 194 2.05 -2.58 -12.65
N ILE A 195 1.11 -2.03 -11.89
CA ILE A 195 -0.32 -2.10 -12.12
C ILE A 195 -0.81 -0.69 -12.41
N ARG A 196 -1.38 -0.47 -13.59
CA ARG A 196 -1.99 0.79 -14.00
C ARG A 196 -3.43 0.56 -14.45
N TYR A 197 -4.36 1.30 -13.88
CA TYR A 197 -5.78 1.26 -14.19
C TYR A 197 -6.14 2.25 -15.29
N HIS A 198 -7.19 1.96 -16.04
CA HIS A 198 -7.72 2.84 -17.07
C HIS A 198 -9.24 2.84 -17.01
N PHE A 199 -9.83 4.03 -17.00
CA PHE A 199 -11.28 4.20 -17.01
C PHE A 199 -11.78 4.45 -18.44
N HIS A 200 -12.77 3.66 -18.88
CA HIS A 200 -13.30 3.71 -20.25
C HIS A 200 -14.77 4.17 -20.31
N GLY A 201 -15.32 4.62 -19.18
CA GLY A 201 -16.67 5.16 -19.11
C GLY A 201 -16.73 6.65 -19.42
N ASP A 202 -17.93 7.21 -19.32
CA ASP A 202 -18.13 8.66 -19.35
C ASP A 202 -17.60 9.27 -18.05
N ILE A 203 -16.46 9.95 -18.15
CA ILE A 203 -15.78 10.55 -17.00
C ILE A 203 -16.59 11.71 -16.42
N GLU A 204 -17.25 12.51 -17.25
CA GLU A 204 -18.04 13.64 -16.78
C GLU A 204 -19.22 13.13 -15.98
N GLU A 205 -20.02 12.21 -16.55
CA GLU A 205 -21.19 11.68 -15.85
C GLU A 205 -20.79 10.91 -14.59
N ALA A 206 -19.70 10.14 -14.62
CA ALA A 206 -19.19 9.45 -13.43
C ALA A 206 -18.83 10.42 -12.30
N ILE A 207 -18.15 11.53 -12.64
CA ILE A 207 -17.78 12.54 -11.65
C ILE A 207 -19.02 13.32 -11.17
N HIS A 208 -19.90 13.72 -12.08
CA HIS A 208 -21.13 14.43 -11.73
C HIS A 208 -21.95 13.63 -10.72
N GLN A 209 -22.16 12.34 -10.95
CA GLN A 209 -22.95 11.51 -10.03
C GLN A 209 -22.36 11.43 -8.61
N THR A 210 -21.05 11.30 -8.48
CA THR A 210 -20.39 11.23 -7.17
C THR A 210 -20.40 12.59 -6.49
N LEU A 211 -20.05 13.66 -7.22
CA LEU A 211 -20.07 15.02 -6.67
C LEU A 211 -21.47 15.46 -6.26
N ASP A 212 -22.52 15.12 -7.02
CA ASP A 212 -23.89 15.45 -6.64
C ASP A 212 -24.27 14.87 -5.27
N GLN A 213 -23.85 13.63 -4.98
CA GLN A 213 -24.12 12.99 -3.69
C GLN A 213 -23.32 13.61 -2.56
N ILE A 214 -22.04 13.95 -2.83
CA ILE A 214 -21.19 14.65 -1.85
C ILE A 214 -21.79 16.04 -1.55
N GLU A 215 -22.15 16.80 -2.58
CA GLU A 215 -22.73 18.14 -2.44
C GLU A 215 -24.07 18.08 -1.69
N GLN A 216 -24.96 17.13 -2.01
CA GLN A 216 -26.21 16.92 -1.26
C GLN A 216 -25.94 16.58 0.21
N ARG A 217 -24.92 15.76 0.51
CA ARG A 217 -24.51 15.41 1.87
C ARG A 217 -23.94 16.61 2.63
N LEU A 218 -23.31 17.54 1.93
CA LEU A 218 -22.89 18.85 2.44
C LEU A 218 -24.06 19.87 2.50
N SER A 219 -25.30 19.44 2.23
CA SER A 219 -26.50 20.29 2.17
C SER A 219 -26.46 21.37 1.08
N TRP A 220 -25.73 21.12 -0.01
CA TRP A 220 -25.63 22.01 -1.16
C TRP A 220 -26.55 21.56 -2.29
N GLN A 221 -26.91 22.50 -3.17
CA GLN A 221 -27.53 22.17 -4.46
C GLN A 221 -26.45 21.74 -5.47
N PRO A 222 -26.65 20.60 -6.17
CA PRO A 222 -25.70 20.19 -7.17
C PRO A 222 -25.57 21.16 -8.34
N ARG A 223 -24.33 21.48 -8.73
CA ARG A 223 -24.02 22.47 -9.79
C ARG A 223 -23.44 21.82 -11.04
N ARG A 224 -24.25 21.05 -11.76
CA ARG A 224 -23.79 20.36 -12.98
C ARG A 224 -23.43 21.32 -14.13
N ASP A 225 -23.85 22.58 -14.05
CA ASP A 225 -23.55 23.65 -14.99
C ASP A 225 -22.13 24.25 -14.84
N ALA A 226 -21.45 23.99 -13.71
CA ALA A 226 -20.11 24.48 -13.44
C ALA A 226 -19.02 23.54 -13.97
N ASP A 227 -17.83 24.08 -14.19
CA ASP A 227 -16.64 23.30 -14.53
C ASP A 227 -16.37 22.23 -13.45
N ILE A 228 -16.06 21.01 -13.90
CA ILE A 228 -15.88 19.85 -13.02
C ILE A 228 -14.70 20.07 -12.06
N ARG A 229 -13.60 20.66 -12.53
CA ARG A 229 -12.41 20.89 -11.69
C ARG A 229 -12.72 21.91 -10.61
N ASP A 230 -13.52 22.94 -10.91
CA ASP A 230 -14.00 23.89 -9.92
C ASP A 230 -14.88 23.25 -8.86
N ARG A 231 -15.79 22.34 -9.24
CA ARG A 231 -16.59 21.59 -8.27
C ARG A 231 -15.73 20.73 -7.36
N ILE A 232 -14.78 19.98 -7.93
CA ILE A 232 -13.83 19.15 -7.16
C ILE A 232 -13.04 20.02 -6.18
N ARG A 233 -12.48 21.14 -6.64
CA ARG A 233 -11.74 22.09 -5.79
C ARG A 233 -12.61 22.60 -4.65
N ARG A 234 -13.84 23.06 -4.95
CA ARG A 234 -14.77 23.59 -3.95
C ARG A 234 -15.14 22.56 -2.88
N VAL A 235 -15.39 21.32 -3.30
CA VAL A 235 -15.63 20.20 -2.37
C VAL A 235 -14.39 19.96 -1.52
N GLY A 236 -13.20 19.84 -2.13
CA GLY A 236 -11.94 19.63 -1.41
C GLY A 236 -11.63 20.72 -0.39
N GLU A 237 -11.77 22.00 -0.76
CA GLU A 237 -11.60 23.16 0.15
C GLU A 237 -12.57 23.12 1.33
N THR A 238 -13.79 22.65 1.11
CA THR A 238 -14.80 22.53 2.15
C THR A 238 -14.50 21.38 3.09
N LEU A 239 -14.12 20.21 2.56
CA LEU A 239 -13.73 19.07 3.38
C LEU A 239 -12.50 19.38 4.23
N LEU A 240 -11.51 20.08 3.67
CA LEU A 240 -10.36 20.59 4.41
C LEU A 240 -10.80 21.58 5.48
N GLY A 241 -11.63 22.56 5.14
CA GLY A 241 -12.14 23.55 6.10
C GLY A 241 -12.95 22.95 7.24
N LEU A 242 -13.72 21.88 6.99
CA LEU A 242 -14.42 21.13 8.04
C LEU A 242 -13.44 20.49 9.02
N LYS A 243 -12.31 19.95 8.52
CA LYS A 243 -11.25 19.41 9.38
C LYS A 243 -10.47 20.48 10.12
N GLU A 244 -10.18 21.61 9.50
CA GLU A 244 -9.59 22.76 10.20
C GLU A 244 -10.52 23.28 11.31
N MET A 245 -11.83 23.37 11.06
CA MET A 245 -12.80 23.73 12.09
C MET A 245 -12.83 22.71 13.25
N GLU A 246 -12.74 21.42 12.94
CA GLU A 246 -12.70 20.33 13.94
C GLU A 246 -11.45 20.41 14.83
N TYR A 247 -10.27 20.65 14.25
CA TYR A 247 -8.98 20.58 14.96
C TYR A 247 -8.47 21.93 15.48
N PHE A 248 -8.77 23.04 14.79
CA PHE A 248 -8.31 24.39 15.12
C PHE A 248 -9.43 25.32 15.59
N GLY A 249 -10.70 24.96 15.39
CA GLY A 249 -11.85 25.82 15.74
C GLY A 249 -12.10 26.97 14.77
N GLU A 250 -11.34 27.05 13.68
CA GLU A 250 -11.49 28.04 12.62
C GLU A 250 -11.08 27.46 11.26
N VAL A 251 -11.61 28.05 10.18
CA VAL A 251 -11.22 27.70 8.80
C VAL A 251 -10.09 28.61 8.37
N HIS A 252 -9.01 28.04 7.84
CA HIS A 252 -7.87 28.81 7.36
C HIS A 252 -8.04 29.21 5.89
N GLN A 253 -7.36 30.30 5.51
CA GLN A 253 -7.39 30.86 4.15
C GLN A 253 -6.03 30.65 3.47
N GLY A 254 -6.02 30.73 2.13
CA GLY A 254 -4.83 30.59 1.32
C GLY A 254 -4.76 29.26 0.56
N GLU A 255 -3.57 28.92 0.08
CA GLU A 255 -3.38 27.74 -0.76
C GLU A 255 -3.61 26.44 0.02
N ILE A 256 -4.12 25.42 -0.70
CA ILE A 256 -4.46 24.12 -0.11
C ILE A 256 -3.23 23.41 0.48
N ALA A 257 -2.08 23.42 -0.21
CA ALA A 257 -0.93 22.63 0.23
C ALA A 257 -0.35 23.07 1.58
N PRO A 258 -0.09 24.37 1.83
CA PRO A 258 0.32 24.84 3.16
C PRO A 258 -0.73 24.57 4.24
N ARG A 259 -2.02 24.75 3.92
CA ARG A 259 -3.13 24.45 4.85
C ARG A 259 -3.15 22.98 5.26
N VAL A 260 -3.00 22.07 4.31
CA VAL A 260 -2.88 20.63 4.56
C VAL A 260 -1.67 20.33 5.43
N ALA A 261 -0.49 20.89 5.13
CA ALA A 261 0.72 20.69 5.94
C ALA A 261 0.53 21.18 7.39
N ASN A 262 -0.05 22.37 7.57
CA ASN A 262 -0.35 22.94 8.88
C ASN A 262 -1.34 22.06 9.65
N LEU A 263 -2.40 21.56 9.00
CA LEU A 263 -3.36 20.66 9.63
C LEU A 263 -2.70 19.35 10.08
N LEU A 264 -1.87 18.75 9.22
CA LEU A 264 -1.12 17.53 9.56
C LEU A 264 -0.21 17.73 10.77
N ASP A 265 0.53 18.83 10.81
CA ASP A 265 1.41 19.15 11.94
C ASP A 265 0.63 19.51 13.21
N GLY A 266 -0.49 20.22 13.07
CA GLY A 266 -1.39 20.52 14.17
C GLY A 266 -1.98 19.28 14.84
N ILE A 267 -2.20 18.22 14.07
CA ILE A 267 -2.66 16.91 14.58
C ILE A 267 -1.49 16.12 15.18
N LEU A 268 -0.35 16.02 14.48
CA LEU A 268 0.71 15.07 14.84
C LEU A 268 1.69 15.61 15.89
N LEU A 269 2.09 16.88 15.83
CA LEU A 269 3.11 17.42 16.75
C LEU A 269 2.72 17.31 18.24
N PRO A 270 1.46 17.54 18.65
CA PRO A 270 1.05 17.34 20.03
C PRO A 270 1.24 15.87 20.48
N LEU A 271 0.87 14.93 19.62
CA LEU A 271 1.02 13.49 19.89
C LEU A 271 2.50 13.09 19.93
N GLU A 272 3.34 13.62 19.04
CA GLU A 272 4.78 13.32 19.01
C GLU A 272 5.48 13.83 20.27
N ARG A 273 5.17 15.05 20.71
CA ARG A 273 5.69 15.58 21.97
C ARG A 273 5.26 14.76 23.18
N GLU A 274 4.02 14.26 23.18
CA GLU A 274 3.51 13.45 24.28
C GLU A 274 4.13 12.05 24.32
N TRP A 275 4.15 11.33 23.19
CA TRP A 275 4.49 9.91 23.14
C TRP A 275 5.97 9.65 22.84
N LEU A 276 6.64 10.54 22.12
CA LEU A 276 8.03 10.38 21.69
C LEU A 276 8.98 11.39 22.35
N GLY A 277 8.45 12.48 22.90
CA GLY A 277 9.24 13.56 23.52
C GLY A 277 9.87 14.54 22.52
N GLU A 278 9.89 14.21 21.22
CA GLU A 278 10.45 15.04 20.15
C GLU A 278 9.58 14.99 18.89
N PRO A 279 9.61 16.03 18.02
CA PRO A 279 8.96 16.00 16.72
C PRO A 279 9.47 14.85 15.86
N GLY A 280 8.56 14.17 15.17
CA GLY A 280 8.92 13.07 14.29
C GLY A 280 9.48 13.54 12.95
N GLU A 281 10.60 12.97 12.52
CA GLU A 281 11.16 13.23 11.19
C GLU A 281 10.58 12.34 10.08
N GLY A 282 10.66 12.79 8.83
CA GLY A 282 10.23 12.06 7.64
C GLY A 282 8.77 12.29 7.24
N ASN A 283 8.25 11.44 6.36
CA ASN A 283 6.87 11.58 5.86
C ASN A 283 5.82 11.21 6.94
N VAL A 284 4.57 11.65 6.70
CA VAL A 284 3.44 11.43 7.63
C VAL A 284 3.23 9.96 7.97
N VAL A 285 3.36 9.05 7.00
CA VAL A 285 3.17 7.60 7.22
C VAL A 285 4.21 7.07 8.21
N ALA A 286 5.47 7.50 8.09
CA ALA A 286 6.54 7.13 9.02
C ALA A 286 6.30 7.69 10.43
N ARG A 287 5.86 8.95 10.53
CA ARG A 287 5.47 9.62 11.79
C ARG A 287 4.34 8.86 12.49
N VAL A 288 3.24 8.61 11.78
CA VAL A 288 2.08 7.84 12.27
C VAL A 288 2.49 6.43 12.71
N LYS A 289 3.39 5.76 11.98
CA LYS A 289 3.85 4.42 12.34
C LYS A 289 4.57 4.42 13.70
N ARG A 290 5.47 5.37 13.96
CA ARG A 290 6.18 5.46 15.25
C ARG A 290 5.23 5.70 16.41
N LEU A 291 4.35 6.70 16.27
CA LEU A 291 3.30 6.99 17.26
C LEU A 291 2.43 5.76 17.56
N ARG A 292 2.04 5.03 16.51
CA ARG A 292 1.15 3.86 16.65
C ARG A 292 1.80 2.75 17.46
N THR A 293 3.09 2.52 17.27
CA THR A 293 3.84 1.50 18.00
C THR A 293 3.84 1.81 19.51
N GLU A 294 4.12 3.05 19.91
CA GLU A 294 4.11 3.43 21.33
C GLU A 294 2.70 3.41 21.93
N ILE A 295 1.71 3.98 21.26
CA ILE A 295 0.33 4.08 21.77
C ILE A 295 -0.30 2.71 21.98
N LEU A 296 -0.09 1.76 21.04
CA LEU A 296 -0.72 0.44 21.09
C LEU A 296 -0.08 -0.54 22.07
N GLN A 297 1.17 -0.34 22.47
CA GLN A 297 1.90 -1.32 23.28
C GLN A 297 1.15 -1.67 24.57
N ASP A 298 0.73 -0.67 25.35
CA ASP A 298 0.03 -0.92 26.62
C ASP A 298 -1.46 -1.24 26.43
N MET A 299 -2.07 -0.78 25.33
CA MET A 299 -3.48 -1.11 25.00
C MET A 299 -3.67 -2.62 24.80
N ILE A 300 -2.68 -3.26 24.18
CA ILE A 300 -2.67 -4.70 23.88
C ILE A 300 -2.31 -5.52 25.12
N ASN A 301 -1.37 -5.03 25.94
CA ASN A 301 -1.00 -5.70 27.18
C ASN A 301 -2.13 -5.69 28.21
N GLY A 302 -3.07 -4.74 28.11
CA GLY A 302 -4.22 -4.62 29.00
C GLY A 302 -3.89 -3.89 30.31
N ASP A 303 -2.77 -3.17 30.34
CA ASP A 303 -2.22 -2.50 31.53
C ASP A 303 -2.81 -1.09 31.76
N ILE A 304 -3.95 -0.78 31.14
CA ILE A 304 -4.57 0.55 31.17
C ILE A 304 -6.05 0.48 31.56
N ASP A 305 -6.53 1.51 32.26
CA ASP A 305 -7.94 1.66 32.55
C ASP A 305 -8.76 2.09 31.31
N GLU A 306 -10.09 2.04 31.42
CA GLU A 306 -10.99 2.35 30.31
C GLU A 306 -10.95 3.83 29.88
N THR A 307 -10.59 4.74 30.80
CA THR A 307 -10.50 6.17 30.51
C THR A 307 -9.29 6.44 29.61
N GLU A 308 -8.14 5.87 29.98
CA GLU A 308 -6.92 5.95 29.19
C GLU A 308 -7.06 5.17 27.88
N ARG A 309 -7.76 4.02 27.88
CA ARG A 309 -8.10 3.28 26.66
C ARG A 309 -8.89 4.15 25.68
N SER A 310 -9.94 4.81 26.17
CA SER A 310 -10.78 5.73 25.37
C SER A 310 -9.99 6.95 24.87
N ARG A 311 -9.05 7.45 25.66
CA ARG A 311 -8.16 8.56 25.26
C ARG A 311 -7.19 8.14 24.14
N ARG A 312 -6.50 7.01 24.28
CA ARG A 312 -5.60 6.48 23.25
C ARG A 312 -6.34 6.16 21.95
N TRP A 313 -7.59 5.68 22.04
CA TRP A 313 -8.45 5.51 20.88
C TRP A 313 -8.70 6.81 20.10
N ARG A 314 -8.85 7.95 20.79
CA ARG A 314 -8.93 9.26 20.12
C ARG A 314 -7.64 9.61 19.40
N HIS A 315 -6.48 9.42 20.04
CA HIS A 315 -5.18 9.67 19.38
C HIS A 315 -4.99 8.80 18.12
N LEU A 316 -5.41 7.53 18.18
CA LEU A 316 -5.36 6.64 17.02
C LEU A 316 -6.29 7.09 15.88
N ALA A 317 -7.46 7.65 16.21
CA ALA A 317 -8.37 8.24 15.25
C ALA A 317 -7.76 9.49 14.60
N ASP A 318 -7.14 10.36 15.40
CA ASP A 318 -6.44 11.57 14.91
C ASP A 318 -5.31 11.22 13.94
N MET A 319 -4.49 10.23 14.29
CA MET A 319 -3.44 9.73 13.42
C MET A 319 -3.98 9.10 12.13
N TYR A 320 -5.15 8.46 12.19
CA TYR A 320 -5.81 7.92 11.00
C TYR A 320 -6.24 9.04 10.06
N ILE A 321 -6.84 10.11 10.59
CA ILE A 321 -7.21 11.31 9.82
C ILE A 321 -5.96 11.97 9.22
N ALA A 322 -4.89 12.16 9.99
CA ALA A 322 -3.64 12.71 9.46
C ALA A 322 -3.08 11.87 8.31
N GLN A 323 -3.06 10.54 8.47
CA GLN A 323 -2.62 9.64 7.41
C GLN A 323 -3.51 9.76 6.15
N GLN A 324 -4.84 9.81 6.31
CA GLN A 324 -5.81 9.98 5.22
C GLN A 324 -5.58 11.29 4.45
N ILE A 325 -5.43 12.41 5.18
CA ILE A 325 -5.17 13.72 4.59
C ILE A 325 -3.85 13.72 3.81
N SER A 326 -2.79 13.09 4.34
CA SER A 326 -1.47 13.07 3.72
C SER A 326 -1.40 12.40 2.34
N HIS A 327 -2.39 11.56 2.01
CA HIS A 327 -2.43 10.88 0.72
C HIS A 327 -3.02 11.77 -0.39
N TYR A 328 -3.51 12.98 -0.11
CA TYR A 328 -3.96 13.93 -1.14
C TYR A 328 -2.78 14.71 -1.72
N PRO A 329 -2.29 14.36 -2.92
CA PRO A 329 -1.14 15.04 -3.48
C PRO A 329 -1.57 16.41 -4.04
N PRO A 330 -0.92 17.53 -3.66
CA PRO A 330 -1.37 18.88 -4.03
C PRO A 330 -1.51 19.11 -5.54
N ASP A 331 -0.62 18.50 -6.33
CA ASP A 331 -0.56 18.70 -7.78
C ASP A 331 -1.39 17.70 -8.57
N TYR A 332 -2.05 16.75 -7.90
CA TYR A 332 -2.74 15.63 -8.57
C TYR A 332 -3.89 16.08 -9.48
N ILE A 333 -4.51 17.22 -9.16
CA ILE A 333 -5.61 17.83 -9.93
C ILE A 333 -5.14 19.08 -10.70
N ARG A 334 -4.05 19.74 -10.24
CA ARG A 334 -3.59 21.02 -10.82
C ARG A 334 -2.80 20.82 -12.12
N SER A 335 -2.11 19.69 -12.27
CA SER A 335 -1.16 19.43 -13.35
C SER A 335 -1.76 18.64 -14.51
N ASP A 336 -2.77 19.20 -15.17
CA ASP A 336 -3.54 18.56 -16.25
C ASP A 336 -3.88 17.08 -15.98
N PRO A 337 -4.80 16.81 -15.04
CA PRO A 337 -5.08 15.49 -14.54
C PRO A 337 -5.64 14.57 -15.61
N THR A 338 -5.17 13.33 -15.63
CA THR A 338 -5.83 12.27 -16.40
C THR A 338 -7.24 12.01 -15.85
N PRO A 339 -8.14 11.39 -16.63
CA PRO A 339 -9.45 10.96 -16.14
C PRO A 339 -9.38 10.17 -14.82
N GLU A 340 -8.38 9.28 -14.69
CA GLU A 340 -8.18 8.48 -13.48
C GLU A 340 -7.82 9.33 -12.27
N ARG A 341 -6.98 10.38 -12.41
CA ARG A 341 -6.65 11.26 -11.29
C ARG A 341 -7.86 12.02 -10.74
N LEU A 342 -8.74 12.47 -11.64
CA LEU A 342 -10.00 13.12 -11.26
C LEU A 342 -10.92 12.13 -10.53
N LEU A 343 -11.06 10.92 -11.08
CA LEU A 343 -11.87 9.86 -10.51
C LEU A 343 -11.36 9.44 -9.13
N GLU A 344 -10.06 9.25 -8.98
CA GLU A 344 -9.43 8.88 -7.71
C GLU A 344 -9.61 9.94 -6.64
N THR A 345 -9.56 11.21 -7.01
CA THR A 345 -9.84 12.30 -6.08
C THR A 345 -11.25 12.20 -5.51
N ILE A 346 -12.26 12.03 -6.37
CA ILE A 346 -13.66 11.98 -5.90
C ILE A 346 -14.00 10.68 -5.18
N GLU A 347 -13.39 9.57 -5.57
CA GLU A 347 -13.49 8.30 -4.85
C GLU A 347 -12.97 8.44 -3.43
N ARG A 348 -11.86 9.16 -3.23
CA ARG A 348 -11.33 9.45 -1.90
C ARG A 348 -12.23 10.39 -1.10
N PHE A 349 -12.79 11.43 -1.71
CA PHE A 349 -13.79 12.27 -1.02
C PHE A 349 -15.01 11.46 -0.56
N GLU A 350 -15.52 10.56 -1.41
CA GLU A 350 -16.64 9.68 -1.06
C GLU A 350 -16.27 8.72 0.08
N GLU A 351 -15.09 8.08 0.00
CA GLU A 351 -14.56 7.17 1.02
C GLU A 351 -14.38 7.88 2.37
N ASP A 352 -13.83 9.08 2.36
CA ASP A 352 -13.62 9.90 3.55
C ASP A 352 -14.94 10.31 4.24
N LEU A 353 -16.01 10.52 3.46
CA LEU A 353 -17.32 10.94 3.96
C LEU A 353 -18.26 9.80 4.37
N THR A 354 -18.08 8.63 3.77
CA THR A 354 -19.06 7.53 3.82
C THR A 354 -18.49 6.18 4.22
N ASP A 355 -17.17 6.06 4.36
CA ASP A 355 -16.45 4.79 4.50
C ASP A 355 -16.69 3.82 3.32
N GLN A 356 -17.28 4.30 2.20
CA GLN A 356 -17.60 3.52 1.02
C GLN A 356 -17.09 4.24 -0.22
N CYS A 357 -16.74 3.46 -1.23
CA CYS A 357 -16.34 3.96 -2.53
C CYS A 357 -17.17 3.25 -3.59
N ARG A 358 -17.82 4.03 -4.44
CA ARG A 358 -18.56 3.51 -5.59
C ARG A 358 -17.64 2.76 -6.53
N ILE A 359 -18.20 1.75 -7.17
CA ILE A 359 -17.54 1.03 -8.26
C ILE A 359 -17.81 1.75 -9.58
N HIS A 360 -16.80 2.41 -10.09
CA HIS A 360 -16.83 2.99 -11.43
C HIS A 360 -16.51 1.93 -12.49
N ARG A 361 -17.25 1.96 -13.60
CA ARG A 361 -17.14 0.99 -14.70
C ARG A 361 -17.42 1.66 -16.05
N PRO A 362 -16.92 1.12 -17.16
CA PRO A 362 -15.97 0.01 -17.27
C PRO A 362 -14.52 0.43 -16.96
N MET A 363 -13.78 -0.42 -16.25
CA MET A 363 -12.34 -0.27 -16.02
C MET A 363 -11.54 -1.38 -16.69
N SER A 364 -10.30 -1.07 -17.06
CA SER A 364 -9.27 -2.07 -17.34
C SER A 364 -8.04 -1.86 -16.46
N ALA A 365 -7.15 -2.84 -16.43
CA ALA A 365 -5.82 -2.66 -15.86
C ALA A 365 -4.74 -3.25 -16.77
N THR A 366 -3.62 -2.55 -16.88
CA THR A 366 -2.37 -2.99 -17.49
C THR A 366 -1.45 -3.46 -16.38
N ILE A 367 -0.92 -4.67 -16.51
CA ILE A 367 0.00 -5.29 -15.55
C ILE A 367 1.30 -5.62 -16.28
N GLN A 368 2.38 -4.95 -15.89
CA GLN A 368 3.70 -5.15 -16.47
C GLN A 368 4.62 -5.83 -15.46
N VAL A 369 5.29 -6.90 -15.90
CA VAL A 369 6.30 -7.60 -15.10
C VAL A 369 7.66 -7.00 -15.37
N GLY A 370 8.34 -6.51 -14.33
CA GLY A 370 9.71 -5.99 -14.41
C GLY A 370 10.76 -7.08 -14.58
N GLU A 371 11.97 -6.67 -14.93
CA GLU A 371 13.14 -7.55 -15.02
C GLU A 371 13.47 -8.17 -13.66
N ALA A 372 13.96 -9.41 -13.68
CA ALA A 372 14.32 -10.13 -12.46
C ALA A 372 15.53 -9.47 -11.77
N ILE A 373 15.33 -8.96 -10.55
CA ILE A 373 16.41 -8.41 -9.72
C ILE A 373 16.96 -9.52 -8.85
N GLU A 374 18.17 -9.98 -9.13
CA GLU A 374 18.85 -10.98 -8.30
C GLU A 374 19.22 -10.41 -6.92
N VAL A 375 18.88 -11.16 -5.87
CA VAL A 375 19.18 -10.77 -4.49
C VAL A 375 20.40 -11.51 -3.98
N SER A 376 21.48 -10.74 -3.78
CA SER A 376 22.70 -11.25 -3.14
C SER A 376 22.45 -11.62 -1.67
N PRO A 377 23.02 -12.74 -1.17
CA PRO A 377 22.93 -13.13 0.23
C PRO A 377 23.76 -12.23 1.16
N LYS A 378 24.66 -11.40 0.62
CA LYS A 378 25.49 -10.46 1.39
C LYS A 378 24.88 -9.06 1.34
N ARG A 379 24.91 -8.35 2.46
CA ARG A 379 24.59 -6.91 2.49
C ARG A 379 25.79 -6.15 1.93
N THR A 380 25.55 -5.33 0.91
CA THR A 380 26.55 -4.35 0.45
C THR A 380 26.79 -3.37 1.59
N ARG A 381 28.02 -3.27 2.08
CA ARG A 381 28.39 -2.30 3.12
C ARG A 381 28.73 -0.97 2.43
N GLY A 382 28.16 0.15 2.91
CA GLY A 382 28.55 1.50 2.50
C GLY A 382 27.61 2.23 1.54
N SER A 383 26.39 1.73 1.26
CA SER A 383 25.34 2.51 0.60
C SER A 383 24.23 2.84 1.60
N ASP A 384 23.77 4.10 1.62
CA ASP A 384 22.64 4.53 2.46
C ASP A 384 21.32 3.87 2.02
N GLU A 385 21.19 3.52 0.73
CA GLU A 385 20.04 2.80 0.18
C GLU A 385 20.35 1.34 -0.16
N ASP A 386 19.36 0.44 -0.04
CA ASP A 386 19.48 -0.96 -0.47
C ASP A 386 19.40 -1.07 -2.01
N PRO A 387 20.44 -1.59 -2.70
CA PRO A 387 20.46 -1.68 -4.17
C PRO A 387 19.28 -2.43 -4.79
N VAL A 388 18.71 -3.40 -4.07
CA VAL A 388 17.51 -4.13 -4.54
C VAL A 388 16.32 -3.18 -4.55
N MET A 389 16.13 -2.39 -3.49
CA MET A 389 15.03 -1.43 -3.42
C MET A 389 15.20 -0.29 -4.40
N THR A 390 16.42 0.23 -4.59
CA THR A 390 16.70 1.24 -5.62
C THR A 390 16.38 0.71 -7.02
N ALA A 391 16.75 -0.54 -7.33
CA ALA A 391 16.43 -1.17 -8.62
C ALA A 391 14.93 -1.43 -8.80
N VAL A 392 14.22 -1.89 -7.75
CA VAL A 392 12.75 -2.02 -7.77
C VAL A 392 12.11 -0.66 -8.03
N ASN A 393 12.51 0.36 -7.28
CA ASN A 393 11.94 1.68 -7.39
C ASN A 393 12.13 2.27 -8.79
N ARG A 394 13.34 2.14 -9.36
CA ARG A 394 13.65 2.59 -10.72
C ARG A 394 12.77 1.93 -11.77
N GLN A 395 12.72 0.59 -11.77
CA GLN A 395 11.90 -0.14 -12.74
C GLN A 395 10.41 0.19 -12.59
N MET A 396 9.91 0.38 -11.37
CA MET A 396 8.51 0.76 -11.15
C MET A 396 8.18 2.13 -11.75
N HIS A 397 9.08 3.12 -11.62
CA HIS A 397 8.91 4.43 -12.24
C HIS A 397 8.95 4.35 -13.76
N GLU A 398 9.91 3.61 -14.33
CA GLU A 398 10.00 3.38 -15.77
C GLU A 398 8.72 2.72 -16.33
N MET A 399 8.25 1.64 -15.71
CA MET A 399 7.08 0.88 -16.14
C MET A 399 5.75 1.64 -15.97
N LEU A 400 5.66 2.52 -14.96
CA LEU A 400 4.49 3.36 -14.74
C LEU A 400 4.55 4.68 -15.52
N GLU A 401 5.66 4.96 -16.22
CA GLU A 401 5.92 6.22 -16.93
C GLU A 401 5.86 7.44 -16.00
N ILE A 402 6.36 7.28 -14.76
CA ILE A 402 6.42 8.33 -13.75
C ILE A 402 7.85 8.84 -13.66
N GLU A 403 8.03 10.14 -13.50
CA GLU A 403 9.36 10.74 -13.30
C GLU A 403 10.02 10.18 -12.04
N PHE A 404 11.22 9.62 -12.18
CA PHE A 404 11.98 9.12 -11.05
C PHE A 404 12.52 10.31 -10.24
N PRO A 405 12.25 10.41 -8.93
CA PRO A 405 12.72 11.53 -8.13
C PRO A 405 14.24 11.61 -8.22
N ALA A 406 14.77 12.76 -8.67
CA ALA A 406 16.19 13.04 -8.56
C ALA A 406 16.58 12.89 -7.08
N ALA A 407 17.74 12.27 -6.81
CA ALA A 407 18.25 12.17 -5.44
C ALA A 407 18.20 13.58 -4.82
N VAL A 408 17.43 13.73 -3.76
CA VAL A 408 17.32 15.01 -3.05
C VAL A 408 18.72 15.29 -2.52
N GLU A 409 19.43 16.22 -3.15
CA GLU A 409 20.56 16.87 -2.51
C GLU A 409 20.01 17.47 -1.23
N VAL A 410 20.32 16.84 -0.11
CA VAL A 410 20.13 17.40 1.21
C VAL A 410 21.01 18.64 1.23
N ASN A 411 20.44 19.79 0.87
CA ASN A 411 21.01 21.10 1.18
C ASN A 411 21.01 21.21 2.70
N MET A 412 22.05 20.67 3.33
CA MET A 412 22.42 21.08 4.67
C MET A 412 22.64 22.59 4.62
N PRO A 413 22.03 23.37 5.51
CA PRO A 413 22.43 24.76 5.66
C PRO A 413 23.90 24.74 6.04
N MET A 414 24.76 25.26 5.15
CA MET A 414 26.13 25.58 5.50
C MET A 414 26.05 26.48 6.73
N ALA A 415 26.53 25.97 7.86
CA ALA A 415 26.78 26.79 9.02
C ALA A 415 27.72 27.90 8.57
N ASN A 416 27.21 29.13 8.51
CA ASN A 416 28.05 30.32 8.41
C ASN A 416 28.86 30.39 9.71
N SER A 417 30.04 29.77 9.70
CA SER A 417 31.17 30.28 10.45
C SER A 417 31.69 31.47 9.65
N ASP A 418 31.41 32.69 10.13
CA ASP A 418 32.30 33.85 10.09
C ASP A 418 31.54 35.09 10.60
N GLY A 419 32.03 35.68 11.71
CA GLY A 419 31.62 36.99 12.23
C GLY A 419 31.27 37.00 13.71
#